data_AF-A0A965QC17-F1
#
_entry.id   AF-A0A965QC17-F1
#
_cell.length_a   1.000
_cell.length_b   1.000
_cell.length_c   1.000
_cell.angle_alpha   90.00
_cell.angle_beta   90.00
_cell.angle_gamma   90.00
#
_symmetry.space_group_name_H-M   'P 1'
#
loop_
_entity.id
_entity.type
_entity.pdbx_description
1 polymer ?
#
loop_
_entity_poly.entity_id
_entity_poly.type
_entity_poly.pdbx_seq_one_letter_code
_entity_poly.pdbx_strand_id
1 'polypeptide(L)'
;MRILHWFRKDLRLSDNTALAAANREAGADVVPFYTSDPVWFAAPDMSSARVRFVLESLASLSRDVAAAGSRLALAHGDPVTTVVAAARAAKVDAVHWNDEYEPAARDRDSRVEAALLAAGIRVQRFHDRLIVPPGAVQSGSGTPYTVYTPFRKACEGLPIPEPFDRVTRLAAHDLPAPPLATLAQLGLAETTTAAWPASASLCVP
;
A
#
# COMPACT_ATOMS: atom_id res chain seq x y z
N MET A 1 -4.47 -22.90 -1.25
CA MET A 1 -3.63 -21.94 -0.54
C MET A 1 -4.34 -20.61 -0.59
N ARG A 2 -4.43 -19.88 0.51
CA ARG A 2 -5.09 -18.58 0.61
C ARG A 2 -4.10 -17.50 1.04
N ILE A 3 -4.16 -16.34 0.40
CA ILE A 3 -3.26 -15.20 0.69
C ILE A 3 -4.06 -14.00 1.13
N LEU A 4 -3.62 -13.32 2.20
CA LEU A 4 -4.06 -11.97 2.52
C LEU A 4 -3.16 -10.98 1.77
N HIS A 5 -3.73 -10.16 0.88
CA HIS A 5 -2.98 -9.04 0.32
C HIS A 5 -3.28 -7.78 1.14
N TRP A 6 -2.25 -7.23 1.78
CA TRP A 6 -2.37 -6.06 2.64
C TRP A 6 -2.01 -4.78 1.87
N PHE A 7 -3.06 -4.05 1.45
CA PHE A 7 -2.95 -2.74 0.83
C PHE A 7 -2.56 -1.67 1.85
N ARG A 8 -1.71 -0.71 1.42
CA ARG A 8 -1.38 0.51 2.18
C ARG A 8 -1.53 1.76 1.31
N LYS A 9 -0.43 2.27 0.73
CA LYS A 9 -0.44 3.44 -0.17
C LYS A 9 -0.66 3.05 -1.64
N ASP A 10 -0.68 1.76 -1.94
CA ASP A 10 -0.74 1.12 -3.25
C ASP A 10 -2.17 0.66 -3.61
N LEU A 11 -3.15 1.56 -3.48
CA LEU A 11 -4.59 1.29 -3.57
C LEU A 11 -5.08 1.03 -5.02
N ARG A 12 -4.55 -0.02 -5.67
CA ARG A 12 -4.82 -0.36 -7.08
C ARG A 12 -4.77 -1.86 -7.34
N LEU A 13 -5.55 -2.34 -8.31
CA LEU A 13 -5.53 -3.74 -8.79
C LEU A 13 -4.65 -3.97 -10.03
N SER A 14 -4.26 -2.91 -10.72
CA SER A 14 -3.40 -2.94 -11.89
C SER A 14 -1.96 -2.62 -11.51
N ASP A 15 -1.01 -3.30 -12.14
CA ASP A 15 0.42 -3.08 -11.95
C ASP A 15 0.80 -3.00 -10.47
N ASN A 16 0.38 -3.99 -9.68
CA ASN A 16 0.69 -4.09 -8.26
C ASN A 16 1.48 -5.38 -8.04
N THR A 17 2.77 -5.26 -7.71
CA THR A 17 3.73 -6.37 -7.67
C THR A 17 3.34 -7.44 -6.65
N ALA A 18 3.11 -7.06 -5.38
CA ALA A 18 2.71 -8.00 -4.34
C ALA A 18 1.36 -8.67 -4.62
N LEU A 19 0.40 -7.92 -5.16
CA LEU A 19 -0.92 -8.46 -5.52
C LEU A 19 -0.82 -9.44 -6.69
N ALA A 20 -0.05 -9.10 -7.74
CA ALA A 20 0.18 -9.97 -8.88
C ALA A 20 0.92 -11.25 -8.47
N ALA A 21 1.90 -11.14 -7.58
CA ALA A 21 2.59 -12.30 -7.01
C ALA A 21 1.63 -13.17 -6.17
N ALA A 22 0.79 -12.56 -5.33
CA ALA A 22 -0.24 -13.28 -4.57
C ALA A 22 -1.22 -14.02 -5.50
N ASN A 23 -1.71 -13.35 -6.54
CA ASN A 23 -2.63 -13.94 -7.51
C ASN A 23 -1.98 -15.07 -8.34
N ARG A 24 -0.67 -14.99 -8.58
CA ARG A 24 0.09 -16.06 -9.25
C ARG A 24 0.26 -17.29 -8.36
N GLU A 25 0.51 -17.09 -7.06
CA GLU A 25 0.75 -18.19 -6.10
C GLU A 25 -0.56 -18.86 -5.65
N ALA A 26 -1.60 -18.08 -5.35
CA ALA A 26 -2.88 -18.58 -4.83
C ALA A 26 -4.00 -18.70 -5.89
N GLY A 27 -3.74 -18.28 -7.14
CA GLY A 27 -4.82 -18.05 -8.10
C GLY A 27 -5.74 -16.95 -7.59
N ALA A 28 -7.05 -17.15 -7.73
CA ALA A 28 -8.04 -16.17 -7.25
C ALA A 28 -8.24 -16.16 -5.73
N ASP A 29 -7.64 -17.08 -4.93
CA ASP A 29 -7.86 -17.16 -3.47
C ASP A 29 -7.04 -16.14 -2.68
N VAL A 30 -7.17 -14.87 -3.09
CA VAL A 30 -6.54 -13.70 -2.49
C VAL A 30 -7.61 -12.84 -1.81
N VAL A 31 -7.38 -12.56 -0.53
CA VAL A 31 -8.23 -11.74 0.34
C VAL A 31 -7.67 -10.30 0.36
N PRO A 32 -8.37 -9.32 -0.25
CA PRO A 32 -7.95 -7.92 -0.23
C PRO A 32 -8.22 -7.28 1.13
N PHE A 33 -7.21 -6.72 1.77
CA PHE A 33 -7.31 -6.15 3.11
C PHE A 33 -6.62 -4.81 3.24
N TYR A 34 -7.25 -3.89 3.98
CA TYR A 34 -6.68 -2.61 4.38
C TYR A 34 -6.98 -2.35 5.86
N THR A 35 -5.98 -1.85 6.59
CA THR A 35 -6.15 -1.36 7.95
C THR A 35 -5.72 0.09 8.03
N SER A 36 -6.56 0.91 8.66
CA SER A 36 -6.26 2.31 8.92
C SER A 36 -5.51 2.41 10.27
N ASP A 37 -4.29 2.95 10.24
CA ASP A 37 -3.42 3.09 11.42
C ASP A 37 -3.74 4.41 12.15
N PRO A 38 -4.28 4.37 13.39
CA PRO A 38 -4.61 5.58 14.14
C PRO A 38 -3.42 6.53 14.31
N VAL A 39 -2.20 5.99 14.43
CA VAL A 39 -0.98 6.80 14.58
C VAL A 39 -0.74 7.65 13.35
N TRP A 40 -1.02 7.10 12.16
CA TRP A 40 -0.89 7.82 10.90
C TRP A 40 -1.92 8.94 10.78
N PHE A 41 -3.19 8.69 11.12
CA PHE A 41 -4.24 9.72 11.07
C PHE A 41 -4.07 10.82 12.12
N ALA A 42 -3.44 10.50 13.26
CA ALA A 42 -3.15 11.45 14.32
C ALA A 42 -1.84 12.23 14.11
N ALA A 43 -1.12 12.01 13.00
CA ALA A 43 0.15 12.68 12.76
C ALA A 43 -0.06 14.21 12.59
N PRO A 44 0.80 15.06 13.18
CA PRO A 44 0.61 16.52 13.18
C PRO A 44 0.59 17.16 11.79
N ASP A 45 1.18 16.48 10.80
CA ASP A 45 1.28 16.91 9.40
C ASP A 45 0.13 16.37 8.52
N MET A 46 -0.89 15.74 9.11
CA MET A 46 -2.05 15.26 8.36
C MET A 46 -3.00 16.39 7.97
N SER A 47 -3.09 16.62 6.66
CA SER A 47 -4.10 17.52 6.10
C SER A 47 -5.40 16.78 5.81
N SER A 48 -6.53 17.47 6.00
CA SER A 48 -7.85 16.94 5.65
C SER A 48 -7.98 16.65 4.16
N ALA A 49 -7.28 17.39 3.30
CA ALA A 49 -7.20 17.10 1.86
C ALA A 49 -6.53 15.75 1.57
N ARG A 50 -5.42 15.43 2.25
CA ARG A 50 -4.73 14.13 2.11
C ARG A 50 -5.61 12.98 2.58
N VAL A 51 -6.29 13.15 3.72
CA VAL A 51 -7.20 12.13 4.23
C VAL A 51 -8.39 11.93 3.30
N ARG A 52 -8.99 13.02 2.77
CA ARG A 52 -10.05 12.95 1.75
C ARG A 52 -9.60 12.13 0.55
N PHE A 53 -8.43 12.43 0.00
CA PHE A 53 -7.88 11.70 -1.15
C PHE A 53 -7.72 10.20 -0.86
N VAL A 54 -7.25 9.83 0.33
CA VAL A 54 -7.15 8.41 0.74
C VAL A 54 -8.52 7.76 0.84
N LEU A 55 -9.51 8.42 1.45
CA LEU A 55 -10.87 7.89 1.56
C LEU A 55 -11.52 7.69 0.18
N GLU A 56 -11.38 8.65 -0.72
CA GLU A 56 -11.86 8.54 -2.10
C GLU A 56 -11.14 7.44 -2.88
N SER A 57 -9.83 7.28 -2.67
CA SER A 57 -9.03 6.20 -3.25
C SER A 57 -9.46 4.83 -2.74
N LEU A 58 -9.73 4.68 -1.44
CA LEU A 58 -10.27 3.45 -0.84
C LEU A 58 -11.67 3.13 -1.36
N ALA A 59 -12.51 4.15 -1.57
CA ALA A 59 -13.83 3.97 -2.17
C ALA A 59 -13.69 3.47 -3.63
N SER A 60 -12.72 4.00 -4.39
CA SER A 60 -12.41 3.51 -5.73
C SER A 60 -11.90 2.07 -5.72
N LEU A 61 -10.94 1.75 -4.85
CA LEU A 61 -10.42 0.39 -4.70
C LEU A 61 -11.53 -0.59 -4.31
N SER A 62 -12.44 -0.18 -3.42
CA SER A 62 -13.57 -1.02 -3.00
C SER A 62 -14.49 -1.37 -4.16
N ARG A 63 -14.77 -0.42 -5.07
CA ARG A 63 -15.53 -0.69 -6.31
C ARG A 63 -14.78 -1.63 -7.24
N ASP A 64 -13.48 -1.42 -7.40
CA ASP A 64 -12.62 -2.25 -8.24
C ASP A 64 -12.56 -3.70 -7.74
N VAL A 65 -12.44 -3.89 -6.42
CA VAL A 65 -12.46 -5.19 -5.75
C VAL A 65 -13.83 -5.86 -5.90
N ALA A 66 -14.92 -5.10 -5.79
CA ALA A 66 -16.27 -5.59 -6.03
C ALA A 66 -16.46 -6.08 -7.47
N ALA A 67 -15.95 -5.32 -8.46
CA ALA A 67 -15.96 -5.73 -9.85
C ALA A 67 -15.12 -7.01 -10.11
N ALA A 68 -14.08 -7.24 -9.31
CA ALA A 68 -13.30 -8.47 -9.33
C ALA A 68 -13.95 -9.65 -8.55
N GLY A 69 -15.16 -9.48 -8.03
CA GLY A 69 -15.93 -10.54 -7.38
C GLY A 69 -15.67 -10.74 -5.88
N SER A 70 -15.03 -9.77 -5.22
CA SER A 70 -14.73 -9.82 -3.78
C SER A 70 -15.19 -8.54 -3.06
N ARG A 71 -14.74 -8.31 -1.82
CA ARG A 71 -15.02 -7.09 -1.05
C ARG A 71 -13.75 -6.66 -0.33
N LEU A 72 -13.41 -5.38 -0.33
CA LEU A 72 -12.23 -4.92 0.41
C LEU A 72 -12.46 -5.07 1.92
N ALA A 73 -11.73 -5.96 2.59
CA ALA A 73 -11.78 -6.07 4.05
C ALA A 73 -11.15 -4.83 4.70
N LEU A 74 -11.81 -4.28 5.72
CA LEU A 74 -11.41 -3.04 6.38
C LEU A 74 -11.30 -3.24 7.89
N ALA A 75 -10.19 -2.78 8.45
CA ALA A 75 -9.97 -2.71 9.89
C ALA A 75 -9.48 -1.31 10.30
N HIS A 76 -9.59 -1.01 11.59
CA HIS A 76 -9.06 0.19 12.21
C HIS A 76 -8.33 -0.20 13.49
N GLY A 77 -7.09 0.28 13.65
CA GLY A 77 -6.27 -0.02 14.83
C GLY A 77 -4.81 -0.26 14.49
N ASP A 78 -4.07 -0.71 15.50
CA ASP A 78 -2.64 -1.05 15.37
C ASP A 78 -2.43 -2.13 14.30
N PRO A 79 -1.60 -1.88 13.26
CA PRO A 79 -1.39 -2.80 12.16
C PRO A 79 -0.91 -4.19 12.57
N VAL A 80 -0.10 -4.31 13.62
CA VAL A 80 0.36 -5.62 14.11
C VAL A 80 -0.84 -6.45 14.57
N THR A 81 -1.74 -5.83 15.33
CA THR A 81 -2.93 -6.49 15.85
C THR A 81 -3.92 -6.81 14.73
N THR A 82 -4.23 -5.84 13.88
CA THR A 82 -5.31 -5.97 12.87
C THR A 82 -4.92 -6.91 11.72
N VAL A 83 -3.68 -6.86 11.23
CA VAL A 83 -3.22 -7.75 10.15
C VAL A 83 -3.18 -9.21 10.62
N VAL A 84 -2.65 -9.48 11.82
CA VAL A 84 -2.61 -10.84 12.38
C VAL A 84 -4.03 -11.37 12.64
N ALA A 85 -4.92 -10.53 13.17
CA ALA A 85 -6.32 -10.91 13.39
C ALA A 85 -7.03 -11.25 12.07
N ALA A 86 -6.86 -10.42 11.04
CA ALA A 86 -7.43 -10.65 9.70
C ALA A 86 -6.88 -11.93 9.07
N ALA A 87 -5.56 -12.15 9.14
CA ALA A 87 -4.91 -13.33 8.59
C ALA A 87 -5.42 -14.62 9.25
N ARG A 88 -5.55 -14.63 10.59
CA ARG A 88 -6.11 -15.77 11.34
C ARG A 88 -7.59 -16.00 11.01
N ALA A 89 -8.40 -14.95 11.00
CA ALA A 89 -9.83 -15.05 10.74
C ALA A 89 -10.13 -15.56 9.32
N ALA A 90 -9.36 -15.14 8.33
CA ALA A 90 -9.49 -15.62 6.95
C ALA A 90 -8.79 -16.98 6.70
N LYS A 91 -8.09 -17.53 7.70
CA LYS A 91 -7.30 -18.78 7.62
C LYS A 91 -6.30 -18.75 6.46
N VAL A 92 -5.54 -17.67 6.35
CA VAL A 92 -4.57 -17.51 5.25
C VAL A 92 -3.28 -18.24 5.54
N ASP A 93 -2.63 -18.73 4.49
CA ASP A 93 -1.33 -19.38 4.55
C ASP A 93 -0.17 -18.37 4.49
N ALA A 94 -0.41 -17.22 3.86
CA ALA A 94 0.57 -16.14 3.72
C ALA A 94 -0.07 -14.74 3.70
N VAL A 95 0.74 -13.74 4.02
CA VAL A 95 0.42 -12.31 3.84
C VAL A 95 1.43 -11.67 2.90
N HIS A 96 0.93 -10.98 1.87
CA HIS A 96 1.75 -10.33 0.84
C HIS A 96 1.53 -8.81 0.88
N TRP A 97 2.62 -8.02 0.78
CA TRP A 97 2.54 -6.56 0.68
C TRP A 97 3.74 -5.92 -0.04
N ASN A 98 3.57 -4.69 -0.50
CA ASN A 98 4.62 -3.91 -1.19
C ASN A 98 5.38 -2.97 -0.25
N ASP A 99 6.68 -3.10 -0.04
CA ASP A 99 7.47 -2.29 0.90
C ASP A 99 7.27 -0.77 0.79
N GLU A 100 7.24 -0.14 1.97
CA GLU A 100 7.35 1.31 2.15
C GLU A 100 8.75 1.65 2.68
N TYR A 101 9.32 2.76 2.23
CA TYR A 101 10.73 3.06 2.49
C TYR A 101 10.96 4.00 3.67
N GLU A 102 9.91 4.65 4.16
CA GLU A 102 9.98 5.56 5.30
C GLU A 102 10.34 4.78 6.60
N PRO A 103 11.20 5.33 7.48
CA PRO A 103 11.66 4.61 8.69
C PRO A 103 10.52 4.06 9.56
N ALA A 104 9.49 4.87 9.83
CA ALA A 104 8.33 4.44 10.61
C ALA A 104 7.53 3.31 9.93
N ALA A 105 7.45 3.32 8.61
CA ALA A 105 6.79 2.26 7.86
C ALA A 105 7.60 0.96 7.87
N ARG A 106 8.93 1.04 7.79
CA ARG A 106 9.81 -0.13 7.90
C ARG A 106 9.76 -0.76 9.29
N ASP A 107 9.75 0.05 10.35
CA ASP A 107 9.57 -0.42 11.73
C ASP A 107 8.23 -1.15 11.89
N ARG A 108 7.12 -0.52 11.44
CA ARG A 108 5.79 -1.15 11.40
C ARG A 108 5.82 -2.49 10.66
N ASP A 109 6.34 -2.52 9.43
CA ASP A 109 6.34 -3.72 8.60
C ASP A 109 7.18 -4.84 9.24
N SER A 110 8.28 -4.50 9.91
CA SER A 110 9.12 -5.47 10.63
C SER A 110 8.40 -6.05 11.86
N ARG A 111 7.66 -5.22 12.61
CA ARG A 111 6.83 -5.67 13.74
C ARG A 111 5.67 -6.57 13.28
N VAL A 112 5.02 -6.22 12.17
CA VAL A 112 3.94 -7.03 11.56
C VAL A 112 4.50 -8.37 11.08
N GLU A 113 5.62 -8.37 10.37
CA GLU A 113 6.29 -9.58 9.89
C GLU A 113 6.66 -10.52 11.04
N ALA A 114 7.30 -10.00 12.10
CA ALA A 114 7.65 -10.80 13.27
C ALA A 114 6.41 -11.44 13.93
N ALA A 115 5.31 -10.70 14.05
CA ALA A 115 4.08 -11.21 14.65
C ALA A 115 3.37 -12.27 13.77
N LEU A 116 3.39 -12.11 12.45
CA LEU A 116 2.85 -13.10 11.51
C LEU A 116 3.66 -14.40 11.53
N LEU A 117 4.99 -14.30 11.51
CA LEU A 117 5.88 -15.46 11.57
C LEU A 117 5.71 -16.21 12.91
N ALA A 118 5.61 -15.48 14.03
CA ALA A 118 5.31 -16.08 15.34
C ALA A 118 3.93 -16.77 15.38
N ALA A 119 2.98 -16.35 14.54
CA ALA A 119 1.69 -16.98 14.36
C ALA A 119 1.70 -18.14 13.32
N GLY A 120 2.85 -18.49 12.75
CA GLY A 120 2.99 -19.56 11.75
C GLY A 120 2.48 -19.18 10.36
N ILE A 121 2.33 -17.89 10.06
CA ILE A 121 1.83 -17.38 8.77
C ILE A 121 3.01 -16.89 7.94
N ARG A 122 3.10 -17.32 6.68
CA ARG A 122 4.19 -16.90 5.79
C ARG A 122 4.07 -15.43 5.42
N VAL A 123 5.20 -14.81 5.13
CA VAL A 123 5.29 -13.40 4.73
C VAL A 123 6.04 -13.31 3.41
N GLN A 124 5.52 -12.51 2.48
CA GLN A 124 6.26 -12.09 1.28
C GLN A 124 6.14 -10.57 1.07
N ARG A 125 7.29 -9.96 0.79
CA ARG A 125 7.46 -8.51 0.66
C ARG A 125 8.04 -8.19 -0.71
N PHE A 126 7.57 -7.10 -1.31
CA PHE A 126 7.94 -6.75 -2.69
C PHE A 126 8.26 -5.27 -2.84
N HIS A 127 9.20 -4.93 -3.71
CA HIS A 127 9.37 -3.55 -4.16
C HIS A 127 8.40 -3.25 -5.31
N ASP A 128 7.76 -2.08 -5.27
CA ASP A 128 6.70 -1.73 -6.23
C ASP A 128 6.65 -0.23 -6.55
N ARG A 129 6.87 0.62 -5.53
CA ARG A 129 6.77 2.07 -5.70
C ARG A 129 7.88 2.72 -6.52
N LEU A 130 8.94 1.97 -6.82
CA LEU A 130 10.11 2.47 -7.53
C LEU A 130 10.39 1.54 -8.70
N ILE A 131 10.67 2.13 -9.87
CA ILE A 131 11.14 1.40 -11.05
C ILE A 131 12.45 0.66 -10.73
N VAL A 132 13.33 1.34 -9.97
CA VAL A 132 14.62 0.81 -9.52
C VAL A 132 14.59 0.70 -7.99
N PRO A 133 14.61 -0.51 -7.42
CA PRO A 133 14.62 -0.70 -5.97
C PRO A 133 15.85 -0.04 -5.31
N PRO A 134 15.73 0.39 -4.03
CA PRO A 134 16.87 0.95 -3.32
C PRO A 134 18.01 -0.06 -3.24
N GLY A 135 19.24 0.41 -3.47
CA GLY A 135 20.43 -0.45 -3.46
C GLY A 135 20.71 -1.18 -4.77
N ALA A 136 19.77 -1.21 -5.72
CA ALA A 136 20.01 -1.81 -7.05
C ALA A 136 20.98 -0.99 -7.91
N VAL A 137 21.08 0.31 -7.66
CA VAL A 137 22.02 1.23 -8.33
C VAL A 137 22.98 1.81 -7.30
N GLN A 138 24.27 1.50 -7.47
CA GLN A 138 25.34 1.94 -6.59
C GLN A 138 26.47 2.59 -7.41
N SER A 139 27.22 3.47 -6.76
CA SER A 139 28.44 4.04 -7.31
C SER A 139 29.53 2.97 -7.49
N GLY A 140 30.63 3.33 -8.14
CA GLY A 140 31.79 2.43 -8.27
C GLY A 140 32.41 1.99 -6.95
N SER A 141 32.11 2.66 -5.83
CA SER A 141 32.52 2.28 -4.48
C SER A 141 31.45 1.47 -3.71
N GLY A 142 30.38 1.02 -4.38
CA GLY A 142 29.31 0.24 -3.75
C GLY A 142 28.39 1.05 -2.81
N THR A 143 28.42 2.38 -2.90
CA THR A 143 27.62 3.29 -2.05
C THR A 143 26.50 3.97 -2.85
N PRO A 144 25.42 4.44 -2.19
CA PRO A 144 24.39 5.23 -2.87
C PRO A 144 24.98 6.48 -3.53
N TYR A 145 24.45 6.83 -4.70
CA TYR A 145 24.81 8.09 -5.34
C TYR A 145 24.30 9.29 -4.53
N THR A 146 25.14 10.32 -4.39
CA THR A 146 24.78 11.60 -3.76
C THR A 146 24.56 12.72 -4.79
N VAL A 147 24.87 12.47 -6.07
CA VAL A 147 24.70 13.40 -7.19
C VAL A 147 23.72 12.81 -8.20
N TYR A 148 22.71 13.59 -8.62
CA TYR A 148 21.63 13.11 -9.48
C TYR A 148 22.08 12.66 -10.88
N THR A 149 22.94 13.43 -11.55
CA THR A 149 23.36 13.13 -12.93
C THR A 149 23.97 11.74 -13.10
N PRO A 150 24.97 11.32 -12.29
CA PRO A 150 25.51 9.96 -12.39
C PRO A 150 24.50 8.88 -11.93
N PHE A 151 23.64 9.17 -10.96
CA PHE A 151 22.53 8.27 -10.58
C PHE A 151 21.60 8.01 -11.78
N ARG A 152 21.12 9.06 -12.43
CA ARG A 152 20.23 8.97 -13.60
C ARG A 152 20.86 8.12 -14.71
N LYS A 153 22.13 8.40 -15.07
CA LYS A 153 22.84 7.64 -16.11
C LYS A 153 22.93 6.15 -15.78
N ALA A 154 23.16 5.81 -14.51
CA ALA A 154 23.19 4.42 -14.08
C ALA A 154 21.80 3.77 -14.16
N CYS A 155 20.73 4.48 -13.77
CA CYS A 155 19.35 3.99 -13.88
C CYS A 155 18.90 3.79 -15.34
N GLU A 156 19.27 4.70 -16.25
CA GLU A 156 18.94 4.61 -17.69
C GLU A 156 19.55 3.39 -18.37
N GLY A 157 20.59 2.80 -17.78
CA GLY A 157 21.18 1.54 -18.26
C GLY A 157 20.44 0.27 -17.82
N LEU A 158 19.43 0.38 -16.96
CA LEU A 158 18.68 -0.77 -16.45
C LEU A 158 17.43 -1.06 -17.29
N PRO A 159 17.05 -2.34 -17.43
CA PRO A 159 15.79 -2.69 -18.05
C PRO A 159 14.62 -2.17 -17.20
N ILE A 160 13.62 -1.60 -17.86
CA ILE A 160 12.37 -1.22 -17.22
C ILE A 160 11.47 -2.46 -17.20
N PRO A 161 10.97 -2.90 -16.03
CA PRO A 161 10.08 -4.04 -15.97
C PRO A 161 8.75 -3.71 -16.66
N GLU A 162 8.20 -4.70 -17.38
CA GLU A 162 6.86 -4.58 -17.94
C GLU A 162 5.82 -4.52 -16.81
N PRO A 163 4.77 -3.68 -16.94
CA PRO A 163 3.72 -3.59 -15.94
C PRO A 163 3.00 -4.93 -15.72
N PHE A 164 2.59 -5.20 -14.49
CA PHE A 164 1.75 -6.37 -14.22
C PHE A 164 0.30 -6.16 -14.66
N ASP A 165 -0.29 -7.21 -15.22
CA ASP A 165 -1.71 -7.22 -15.58
C ASP A 165 -2.61 -6.91 -14.37
N ARG A 166 -3.77 -6.33 -14.67
CA ARG A 166 -4.80 -6.08 -13.67
C ARG A 166 -5.37 -7.40 -13.14
N VAL A 167 -5.44 -7.55 -11.82
CA VAL A 167 -6.16 -8.66 -11.21
C VAL A 167 -7.67 -8.46 -11.39
N THR A 168 -8.30 -9.38 -12.11
CA THR A 168 -9.73 -9.33 -12.49
C THR A 168 -10.60 -10.27 -11.68
N ARG A 169 -10.01 -11.14 -10.84
CA ARG A 169 -10.75 -12.09 -10.00
C ARG A 169 -10.11 -12.22 -8.63
N LEU A 170 -10.92 -12.06 -7.59
CA LEU A 170 -10.54 -12.22 -6.19
C LEU A 170 -11.60 -13.09 -5.49
N ALA A 171 -11.19 -13.89 -4.50
CA ALA A 171 -12.10 -14.77 -3.78
C ALA A 171 -12.95 -14.00 -2.78
N ALA A 172 -14.18 -14.47 -2.60
CA ALA A 172 -15.05 -14.00 -1.53
C ALA A 172 -14.51 -14.42 -0.15
N HIS A 173 -14.81 -13.61 0.86
CA HIS A 173 -14.44 -13.88 2.26
C HIS A 173 -15.41 -13.19 3.23
N ASP A 174 -15.38 -13.65 4.47
CA ASP A 174 -16.29 -13.20 5.52
C ASP A 174 -15.69 -12.13 6.44
N LEU A 175 -14.44 -11.69 6.19
CA LEU A 175 -13.83 -10.63 6.98
C LEU A 175 -14.68 -9.35 6.97
N PRO A 176 -14.73 -8.57 8.06
CA PRO A 176 -15.46 -7.31 8.08
C PRO A 176 -14.99 -6.33 6.99
N ALA A 177 -15.95 -5.63 6.40
CA ALA A 177 -15.72 -4.43 5.60
C ALA A 177 -16.77 -3.39 6.04
N PRO A 178 -16.55 -2.76 7.20
CA PRO A 178 -17.37 -1.63 7.61
C PRO A 178 -17.35 -0.52 6.54
N PRO A 179 -18.36 0.38 6.53
CA PRO A 179 -18.30 1.59 5.73
C PRO A 179 -17.02 2.38 6.01
N LEU A 180 -16.48 3.03 4.98
CA LEU A 180 -15.33 3.93 5.13
C LEU A 180 -15.69 5.09 6.08
N ALA A 181 -14.74 5.46 6.94
CA ALA A 181 -14.90 6.59 7.85
C ALA A 181 -15.03 7.91 7.07
N THR A 182 -15.75 8.88 7.63
CA THR A 182 -15.82 10.25 7.12
C THR A 182 -14.76 11.12 7.78
N LEU A 183 -14.42 12.26 7.15
CA LEU A 183 -13.52 13.26 7.77
C LEU A 183 -14.01 13.69 9.16
N ALA A 184 -15.32 13.91 9.30
CA ALA A 184 -15.94 14.29 10.56
C ALA A 184 -15.75 13.21 11.64
N GLN A 185 -15.89 11.92 11.29
CA GLN A 185 -15.64 10.80 12.21
C GLN A 185 -14.16 10.71 12.62
N LEU A 186 -13.25 11.23 11.79
CA LEU A 186 -11.82 11.31 12.07
C LEU A 186 -11.42 12.62 12.76
N GLY A 187 -12.38 13.47 13.13
CA GLY A 187 -12.10 14.76 13.80
C GLY A 187 -11.47 15.80 12.90
N LEU A 188 -11.52 15.62 11.57
CA LEU A 188 -10.92 16.51 10.58
C LEU A 188 -11.99 17.42 9.99
N ALA A 189 -11.72 18.72 10.01
CA ALA A 189 -12.57 19.70 9.34
C ALA A 189 -12.50 19.50 7.82
N GLU A 190 -13.63 19.69 7.13
CA GLU A 190 -13.61 19.77 5.69
C GLU A 190 -12.69 20.92 5.26
N THR A 191 -11.72 20.62 4.40
CA THR A 191 -11.04 21.68 3.67
C THR A 191 -12.05 22.25 2.68
N THR A 192 -12.61 23.43 2.97
CA THR A 192 -13.29 24.20 1.94
C THR A 192 -12.26 24.39 0.83
N THR A 193 -12.63 24.06 -0.41
CA THR A 193 -11.84 24.30 -1.61
C THR A 193 -11.57 25.79 -1.73
N ALA A 194 -10.58 26.32 -1.01
CA ALA A 194 -9.88 27.50 -1.48
C ALA A 194 -9.31 27.04 -2.82
N ALA A 195 -9.87 27.58 -3.91
CA ALA A 195 -9.47 27.28 -5.26
C ALA A 195 -7.94 27.15 -5.28
N TRP A 196 -7.46 25.97 -5.68
CA TRP A 196 -6.06 25.84 -6.09
C TRP A 196 -5.78 27.05 -6.97
N PRO A 197 -4.81 27.93 -6.67
CA PRO A 197 -4.61 29.11 -7.48
C PRO A 197 -4.17 28.62 -8.86
N ALA A 198 -5.13 28.49 -9.77
CA ALA A 198 -4.88 28.36 -11.18
C ALA A 198 -4.15 29.65 -11.55
N SER A 199 -2.86 29.52 -11.85
CA SER A 199 -1.92 30.60 -12.19
C SER A 199 -1.70 31.68 -11.13
N ALA A 200 -0.65 31.51 -10.32
CA ALA A 200 0.23 32.63 -10.00
C ALA A 200 1.63 32.22 -10.45
N SER A 201 2.09 32.84 -11.54
CA SER A 201 3.38 32.61 -12.17
C SER A 201 4.51 32.60 -11.14
N LEU A 202 5.08 31.42 -10.87
CA LEU A 202 6.41 31.28 -10.29
C LEU A 202 7.46 31.47 -11.40
N CYS A 203 7.44 32.63 -12.05
CA CYS A 203 8.62 33.15 -12.73
C CYS A 203 9.26 34.15 -11.76
N VAL A 204 10.20 33.63 -10.98
CA VAL A 204 11.16 34.44 -10.23
C VAL A 204 12.19 34.95 -11.26
N PRO A 205 12.60 36.24 -11.25
CA PRO A 205 13.77 36.69 -12.00
C PRO A 205 15.08 36.14 -11.44
#